data_AF-A0A7C8DNT5-F1
#
_entry.id   AF-A0A7C8DNT5-F1
#
_cell.length_a   1.000
_cell.length_b   1.000
_cell.length_c   1.000
_cell.angle_alpha   90.00
_cell.angle_beta   90.00
_cell.angle_gamma   90.00
#
_symmetry.space_group_name_H-M   'P 1'
#
loop_
_entity.id
_entity.type
_entity.pdbx_description
1 polymer ?
#
loop_
_entity_poly.entity_id
_entity_poly.type
_entity_poly.pdbx_seq_one_letter_code
_entity_poly.pdbx_strand_id
1 'polypeptide(L)'
;MSKAKAASSPTSEQDLCARHMGIGWCALLIFLSMGLFLESLHGFKAGFYLDVSSEARRTMWTLSHAHGALISVVNIVFGISTKFLPAWPSASQTLASRCFIGALVLLPLGFFLGGFFTHGGDPGIGVFLVPPGGLLFIAAVFLTARAARAQSKLG
;
A
#
# COMPACT_ATOMS: atom_id res chain seq x y z
N MET A 1 -5.53 35.80 29.27
CA MET A 1 -5.77 34.34 29.34
C MET A 1 -5.34 33.72 28.02
N SER A 2 -4.21 33.01 28.05
CA SER A 2 -3.52 32.46 26.89
C SER A 2 -4.20 31.17 26.40
N LYS A 3 -4.44 31.06 25.10
CA LYS A 3 -4.94 29.83 24.47
C LYS A 3 -3.85 28.77 24.53
N ALA A 4 -4.03 27.76 25.38
CA ALA A 4 -3.16 26.60 25.44
C ALA A 4 -3.18 25.86 24.10
N LYS A 5 -2.01 25.83 23.44
CA LYS A 5 -1.70 24.98 22.31
C LYS A 5 -1.81 23.52 22.78
N ALA A 6 -2.88 22.84 22.39
CA ALA A 6 -3.05 21.42 22.64
C ALA A 6 -1.86 20.68 22.00
N ALA A 7 -0.92 20.22 22.84
CA ALA A 7 0.15 19.35 22.41
C ALA A 7 -0.49 18.02 22.01
N SER A 8 -0.23 17.55 20.79
CA SER A 8 -0.56 16.18 20.40
C SER A 8 0.13 15.24 21.39
N SER A 9 -0.66 14.40 22.07
CA SER A 9 -0.13 13.46 23.07
C SER A 9 0.84 12.46 22.41
N PRO A 10 2.03 12.23 23.00
CA PRO A 10 3.09 11.37 22.43
C PRO A 10 2.64 9.93 22.14
N THR A 11 1.59 9.46 22.82
CA THR A 11 0.97 8.15 22.64
C THR A 11 0.45 7.95 21.21
N SER A 12 -0.27 8.94 20.66
CA SER A 12 -0.93 8.81 19.34
C SER A 12 0.06 8.66 18.17
N GLU A 13 1.22 9.32 18.24
CA GLU A 13 2.27 9.25 17.23
C GLU A 13 3.14 7.98 17.38
N GLN A 14 3.30 7.46 18.60
CA GLN A 14 3.93 6.16 18.85
C GLN A 14 3.06 5.02 18.34
N ASP A 15 1.74 5.12 18.53
CA ASP A 15 0.77 4.15 18.05
C ASP A 15 0.75 4.06 16.51
N LEU A 16 0.86 5.19 15.80
CA LEU A 16 0.85 5.19 14.33
C LEU A 16 2.12 4.58 13.73
N CYS A 17 3.30 4.91 14.26
CA CYS A 17 4.57 4.34 13.80
C CYS A 17 4.55 2.82 13.94
N ALA A 18 4.26 2.32 15.15
CA ALA A 18 4.24 0.89 15.44
C ALA A 18 3.19 0.16 14.57
N ARG A 19 2.00 0.74 14.42
CA ARG A 19 0.94 0.19 13.58
C ARG A 19 1.38 0.03 12.12
N HIS A 20 1.93 1.08 11.50
CA HIS A 20 2.30 1.01 10.09
C HIS A 20 3.53 0.15 9.83
N MET A 21 4.47 0.09 10.78
CA MET A 21 5.57 -0.88 10.73
C MET A 21 5.04 -2.31 10.81
N GLY A 22 4.16 -2.62 11.78
CA GLY A 22 3.57 -3.95 11.93
C GLY A 22 2.79 -4.38 10.69
N ILE A 23 1.87 -3.52 10.21
CA ILE A 23 1.10 -3.77 8.98
C ILE A 23 2.04 -3.95 7.78
N GLY A 24 3.03 -3.07 7.62
CA GLY A 24 3.96 -3.11 6.51
C GLY A 24 4.81 -4.38 6.49
N TRP A 25 5.36 -4.81 7.63
CA TRP A 25 6.13 -6.06 7.71
C TRP A 25 5.26 -7.30 7.50
N CYS A 26 4.07 -7.36 8.10
CA CYS A 26 3.14 -8.46 7.88
C CYS A 26 2.72 -8.56 6.41
N ALA A 27 2.39 -7.44 5.77
CA ALA A 27 2.02 -7.42 4.36
C ALA A 27 3.21 -7.76 3.46
N LEU A 28 4.41 -7.24 3.77
CA LEU A 28 5.62 -7.57 3.02
C LEU A 28 5.91 -9.07 3.05
N LEU A 29 5.77 -9.73 4.20
CA LEU A 29 5.90 -11.17 4.31
C LEU A 29 4.91 -11.89 3.39
N ILE A 30 3.63 -11.50 3.41
CA ILE A 30 2.60 -12.08 2.54
C ILE A 30 2.96 -11.93 1.06
N PHE A 31 3.37 -10.73 0.63
CA PHE A 31 3.65 -10.48 -0.78
C PHE A 31 4.96 -11.11 -1.24
N LEU A 32 5.99 -11.21 -0.38
CA LEU A 32 7.20 -11.98 -0.70
C LEU A 32 6.89 -13.47 -0.84
N SER A 33 6.07 -14.04 0.06
CA SER A 33 5.60 -15.42 -0.08
C SER A 33 4.77 -15.63 -1.34
N MET A 34 3.93 -14.66 -1.72
CA MET A 34 3.21 -14.67 -3.00
C MET A 34 4.18 -14.64 -4.18
N GLY A 35 5.23 -13.82 -4.14
CA GLY A 35 6.27 -13.77 -5.18
C GLY A 35 6.95 -15.13 -5.37
N LEU A 36 7.39 -15.73 -4.27
CA LEU A 36 7.98 -17.08 -4.26
C LEU A 36 7.02 -18.13 -4.83
N PHE A 37 5.73 -18.02 -4.51
CA PHE A 37 4.70 -18.89 -5.08
C PHE A 37 4.58 -18.70 -6.60
N LEU A 38 4.53 -17.47 -7.11
CA LEU A 38 4.46 -17.20 -8.55
C LEU A 38 5.71 -17.68 -9.30
N GLU A 39 6.89 -17.49 -8.71
CA GLU A 39 8.16 -18.04 -9.25
C GLU A 39 8.15 -19.57 -9.27
N SER A 40 7.56 -20.20 -8.25
CA SER A 40 7.39 -21.66 -8.22
C SER A 40 6.47 -22.12 -9.35
N LEU A 41 5.36 -21.42 -9.62
CA LEU A 41 4.49 -21.73 -10.76
C LEU A 41 5.23 -21.66 -12.10
N HIS A 42 6.17 -20.71 -12.24
CA HIS A 42 7.08 -20.67 -13.39
C HIS A 42 8.02 -21.87 -13.43
N GLY A 43 8.69 -22.19 -12.32
CA GLY A 43 9.65 -23.30 -12.23
C GLY A 43 9.03 -24.66 -12.50
N PHE A 44 7.80 -24.90 -12.03
CA PHE A 44 7.04 -26.13 -12.26
C PHE A 44 6.29 -26.17 -13.60
N LYS A 45 6.39 -25.11 -14.41
CA LYS A 45 5.70 -25.00 -15.71
C LYS A 45 4.19 -25.24 -15.61
N ALA A 46 3.55 -24.68 -14.59
CA ALA A 46 2.12 -24.89 -14.35
C ALA A 46 1.28 -24.32 -15.50
N GLY A 47 0.65 -25.20 -16.30
CA GLY A 47 -0.09 -24.82 -17.51
C GLY A 47 -1.16 -23.75 -17.28
N PHE A 48 -1.94 -23.87 -16.18
CA PHE A 48 -2.97 -22.88 -15.83
C PHE A 48 -2.44 -21.44 -15.64
N TYR A 49 -1.14 -21.26 -15.42
CA TYR A 49 -0.48 -19.97 -15.21
C TYR A 49 0.42 -19.55 -16.39
N LEU A 50 1.01 -20.51 -17.10
CA LEU A 50 1.97 -20.26 -18.17
C LEU A 50 1.42 -20.39 -19.58
N ASP A 51 0.26 -21.02 -19.77
CA ASP A 51 -0.38 -21.09 -21.08
C ASP A 51 -0.68 -19.68 -21.61
N VAL A 52 -0.69 -19.54 -22.95
CA VAL A 52 -0.94 -18.27 -23.64
C VAL A 52 -2.30 -17.68 -23.26
N SER A 53 -3.30 -18.54 -23.04
CA SER A 53 -4.63 -18.15 -22.57
C SER A 53 -4.64 -17.54 -21.15
N SER A 54 -3.55 -17.71 -20.39
CA SER A 54 -3.40 -17.22 -19.01
C SER A 54 -2.54 -15.95 -18.89
N GLU A 55 -2.21 -15.28 -19.99
CA GLU A 55 -1.43 -14.04 -20.00
C GLU A 55 -2.01 -12.95 -19.08
N ALA A 56 -3.33 -12.76 -19.13
CA ALA A 56 -4.05 -11.82 -18.29
C ALA A 56 -3.89 -12.15 -16.79
N ARG A 57 -4.06 -13.43 -16.43
CA ARG A 57 -3.89 -13.93 -15.06
C ARG A 57 -2.47 -13.69 -14.56
N ARG A 58 -1.49 -14.07 -15.38
CA ARG A 58 -0.07 -13.90 -15.05
C ARG A 58 0.27 -12.44 -14.82
N THR A 59 -0.13 -11.56 -15.73
CA THR A 59 0.05 -10.11 -15.60
C THR A 59 -0.60 -9.56 -14.33
N MET A 60 -1.86 -9.92 -14.09
CA MET A 60 -2.62 -9.46 -12.93
C MET A 60 -2.01 -9.93 -11.60
N TRP A 61 -1.59 -11.18 -11.50
CA TRP A 61 -0.96 -11.69 -10.28
C TRP A 61 0.43 -11.11 -10.05
N THR A 62 1.21 -10.87 -11.11
CA THR A 62 2.48 -10.13 -11.01
C THR A 62 2.24 -8.70 -10.53
N LEU A 63 1.24 -7.99 -11.07
CA LEU A 63 0.89 -6.63 -10.63
C LEU A 63 0.43 -6.60 -9.17
N SER A 64 -0.36 -7.58 -8.73
CA SER A 64 -0.76 -7.75 -7.34
C SER A 64 0.45 -7.89 -6.41
N HIS A 65 1.37 -8.80 -6.74
CA HIS A 65 2.60 -9.00 -5.98
C HIS A 65 3.44 -7.71 -5.93
N ALA A 66 3.68 -7.09 -7.09
CA ALA A 66 4.55 -5.92 -7.19
C ALA A 66 4.01 -4.71 -6.40
N HIS A 67 2.72 -4.39 -6.58
CA HIS A 67 2.10 -3.29 -5.85
C HIS A 67 1.94 -3.60 -4.37
N GLY A 68 1.62 -4.85 -4.01
CA GLY A 68 1.56 -5.27 -2.62
C GLY A 68 2.89 -5.11 -1.90
N ALA A 69 3.98 -5.60 -2.48
CA ALA A 69 5.33 -5.44 -1.92
C ALA A 69 5.74 -3.96 -1.82
N LEU A 70 5.54 -3.18 -2.88
CA LEU A 70 5.84 -1.74 -2.89
C LEU A 70 5.08 -1.00 -1.79
N ILE A 71 3.75 -1.16 -1.71
CA ILE A 71 2.93 -0.43 -0.75
C ILE A 71 3.24 -0.89 0.68
N SER A 72 3.64 -2.15 0.88
CA SER A 72 4.11 -2.66 2.18
C SER A 72 5.36 -1.93 2.65
N VAL A 73 6.37 -1.79 1.78
CA VAL A 73 7.58 -0.99 2.07
C VAL A 73 7.23 0.46 2.33
N VAL A 74 6.35 1.06 1.51
CA VAL A 74 5.91 2.45 1.70
C VAL A 74 5.16 2.63 3.03
N ASN A 75 4.42 1.64 3.52
CA ASN A 75 3.81 1.68 4.85
C ASN A 75 4.88 1.72 5.96
N ILE A 76 5.94 0.92 5.86
CA ILE A 76 7.07 0.96 6.82
C ILE A 76 7.71 2.35 6.79
N VAL A 77 8.01 2.88 5.60
CA VAL A 77 8.60 4.21 5.41
C VAL A 77 7.68 5.30 5.96
N PHE A 78 6.38 5.21 5.74
CA PHE A 78 5.40 6.14 6.29
C PHE A 78 5.41 6.11 7.83
N GLY A 79 5.38 4.92 8.43
CA GLY A 79 5.46 4.75 9.88
C GLY A 79 6.69 5.46 10.47
N ILE A 80 7.86 5.25 9.86
CA ILE A 80 9.11 5.93 10.23
C ILE A 80 9.01 7.44 10.03
N SER A 81 8.46 7.89 8.89
CA SER A 81 8.32 9.31 8.54
C SER A 81 7.51 10.10 9.57
N THR A 82 6.52 9.47 10.21
CA THR A 82 5.75 10.14 11.28
C THR A 82 6.61 10.61 12.46
N LYS A 83 7.75 9.95 12.72
CA LYS A 83 8.70 10.35 13.77
C LYS A 83 9.57 11.54 13.39
N PHE A 84 9.80 11.75 12.09
CA PHE A 84 10.66 12.81 11.58
C PHE A 84 9.89 14.05 11.13
N LEU A 85 8.56 14.04 11.24
CA LEU A 85 7.67 15.12 10.81
C LEU A 85 6.81 15.65 11.97
N PRO A 86 7.42 16.18 13.05
CA PRO A 86 6.70 16.60 14.26
C PRO A 86 5.73 17.77 14.05
N ALA A 87 5.91 18.57 12.98
CA ALA A 87 4.97 19.64 12.65
C ALA A 87 3.73 19.17 11.87
N TRP A 88 3.59 17.87 11.57
CA TRP A 88 2.48 17.35 10.77
C TRP A 88 1.16 17.37 11.57
N PRO A 89 0.11 18.07 11.10
CA PRO A 89 -1.20 18.01 11.74
C PRO A 89 -1.81 16.60 11.81
N SER A 90 -2.23 16.18 13.01
CA SER A 90 -2.80 14.86 13.31
C SER A 90 -3.98 14.44 12.41
N ALA A 91 -4.87 15.38 12.04
CA ALA A 91 -5.99 15.09 11.15
C ALA A 91 -5.54 14.65 9.74
N SER A 92 -4.55 15.35 9.16
CA SER A 92 -3.99 15.00 7.85
C SER A 92 -3.16 13.71 7.91
N GLN A 93 -2.51 13.44 9.04
CA GLN A 93 -1.75 12.22 9.28
C GLN A 93 -2.69 10.99 9.38
N THR A 94 -3.81 11.13 10.10
CA THR A 94 -4.84 10.09 10.21
C THR A 94 -5.47 9.77 8.85
N LEU A 95 -5.74 10.80 8.04
CA LEU A 95 -6.24 10.61 6.68
C LEU A 95 -5.21 9.87 5.81
N ALA A 96 -3.93 10.28 5.83
CA ALA A 96 -2.87 9.60 5.10
C ALA A 96 -2.73 8.12 5.53
N SER A 97 -2.79 7.85 6.83
CA SER A 97 -2.78 6.49 7.40
C SER A 97 -3.91 5.63 6.83
N ARG A 98 -5.16 6.13 6.87
CA ARG A 98 -6.32 5.42 6.31
C ARG A 98 -6.18 5.17 4.81
N CYS A 99 -5.69 6.16 4.06
CA CYS A 99 -5.45 6.04 2.63
C CYS A 99 -4.37 4.99 2.31
N PHE A 100 -3.25 4.94 3.05
CA PHE A 100 -2.23 3.92 2.87
C PHE A 100 -2.74 2.51 3.14
N ILE A 101 -3.53 2.33 4.21
CA ILE A 101 -4.12 1.03 4.55
C ILE A 101 -5.14 0.62 3.48
N GLY A 102 -6.00 1.56 3.05
CA GLY A 102 -6.95 1.32 1.97
C GLY A 102 -6.24 0.95 0.66
N ALA A 103 -5.19 1.67 0.26
CA ALA A 103 -4.39 1.36 -0.91
C ALA A 103 -3.75 -0.04 -0.83
N LEU A 104 -3.19 -0.40 0.32
CA LEU A 104 -2.56 -1.71 0.56
C LEU A 104 -3.56 -2.87 0.42
N VAL A 105 -4.84 -2.62 0.67
CA VAL A 105 -5.90 -3.63 0.47
C VAL A 105 -6.41 -3.60 -0.96
N LEU A 106 -6.91 -2.45 -1.43
CA LEU A 106 -7.64 -2.37 -2.70
C LEU A 106 -6.77 -2.65 -3.93
N LEU A 107 -5.53 -2.14 -3.98
CA LEU A 107 -4.68 -2.30 -5.17
C LEU A 107 -4.28 -3.77 -5.38
N PRO A 108 -3.62 -4.44 -4.41
CA PRO A 108 -3.21 -5.82 -4.62
C PRO A 108 -4.41 -6.75 -4.75
N LEU A 109 -5.46 -6.56 -3.94
CA LEU A 109 -6.66 -7.38 -4.04
C LEU A 109 -7.36 -7.20 -5.40
N GLY A 110 -7.45 -5.98 -5.92
CA GLY A 110 -8.06 -5.71 -7.21
C GLY A 110 -7.34 -6.41 -8.35
N PHE A 111 -6.00 -6.34 -8.36
CA PHE A 111 -5.19 -7.09 -9.31
C PHE A 111 -5.33 -8.61 -9.11
N PHE A 112 -5.24 -9.11 -7.88
CA PHE A 112 -5.35 -10.54 -7.60
C PHE A 112 -6.69 -11.13 -8.07
N LEU A 113 -7.80 -10.46 -7.73
CA LEU A 113 -9.15 -10.82 -8.15
C LEU A 113 -9.35 -10.66 -9.67
N GLY A 114 -8.73 -9.65 -10.28
CA GLY A 114 -8.69 -9.47 -11.73
C GLY A 114 -8.03 -10.65 -12.47
N GLY A 115 -7.19 -11.43 -11.79
CA GLY A 115 -6.57 -12.62 -12.38
C GLY A 115 -7.40 -13.91 -12.34
N PHE A 116 -8.52 -13.98 -11.59
CA PHE A 116 -9.28 -15.24 -11.45
C PHE A 116 -10.17 -15.58 -12.64
N PHE A 117 -11.00 -14.63 -13.07
CA PHE A 117 -12.01 -14.80 -14.12
C PHE A 117 -11.70 -13.86 -15.31
N THR A 118 -10.67 -14.22 -16.08
CA THR A 118 -10.20 -13.44 -17.24
C THR A 118 -11.02 -13.76 -18.49
N HIS A 119 -11.29 -12.76 -19.32
CA HIS A 119 -12.14 -12.91 -20.52
C HIS A 119 -11.34 -12.50 -21.76
N GLY A 120 -10.98 -13.45 -22.62
CA GLY A 120 -10.32 -13.12 -23.90
C GLY A 120 -8.99 -12.36 -23.79
N GLY A 121 -8.26 -12.51 -22.67
CA GLY A 121 -7.04 -11.73 -22.40
C GLY A 121 -7.26 -10.49 -21.53
N ASP A 122 -8.51 -10.13 -21.24
CA ASP A 122 -8.85 -9.02 -20.34
C ASP A 122 -8.92 -9.47 -18.88
N PRO A 123 -8.57 -8.57 -17.93
CA PRO A 123 -8.72 -8.84 -16.51
C PRO A 123 -10.20 -8.98 -16.12
N GLY A 124 -10.45 -9.79 -15.09
CA GLY A 124 -11.76 -9.93 -14.49
C GLY A 124 -12.22 -8.69 -13.72
N ILE A 125 -13.49 -8.73 -13.27
CA ILE A 125 -14.18 -7.61 -12.60
C ILE A 125 -13.45 -7.06 -11.36
N GLY A 126 -12.57 -7.85 -10.73
CA GLY A 126 -11.75 -7.40 -9.61
C GLY A 126 -10.89 -6.17 -9.92
N VAL A 127 -10.53 -5.97 -11.19
CA VAL A 127 -9.72 -4.82 -11.63
C VAL A 127 -10.38 -3.46 -11.31
N PHE A 128 -11.70 -3.39 -11.14
CA PHE A 128 -12.39 -2.15 -10.77
C PHE A 128 -12.06 -1.64 -9.37
N LEU A 129 -11.44 -2.45 -8.50
CA LEU A 129 -10.90 -1.99 -7.22
C LEU A 129 -9.59 -1.21 -7.37
N VAL A 130 -8.89 -1.36 -8.50
CA VAL A 130 -7.58 -0.75 -8.74
C VAL A 130 -7.67 0.78 -8.81
N PRO A 131 -8.58 1.41 -9.59
CA PRO A 131 -8.68 2.87 -9.61
C PRO A 131 -8.91 3.53 -8.24
N PRO A 132 -9.89 3.13 -7.42
CA PRO A 132 -10.05 3.73 -6.09
C PRO A 132 -8.84 3.45 -5.18
N GLY A 133 -8.22 2.26 -5.25
CA GLY A 133 -6.98 1.98 -4.53
C GLY A 133 -5.82 2.88 -4.94
N GLY A 134 -5.67 3.14 -6.24
CA GLY A 134 -4.67 4.06 -6.80
C GLY A 134 -4.88 5.49 -6.35
N LEU A 135 -6.12 5.98 -6.34
CA LEU A 135 -6.46 7.30 -5.83
C LEU A 135 -6.14 7.46 -4.34
N LEU A 136 -6.42 6.43 -3.53
CA LEU A 136 -6.03 6.42 -2.12
C LEU A 136 -4.50 6.48 -1.96
N PHE A 137 -3.76 5.71 -2.76
CA PHE A 137 -2.30 5.71 -2.71
C PHE A 137 -1.72 7.09 -3.05
N ILE A 138 -2.20 7.69 -4.15
CA ILE A 138 -1.81 9.05 -4.57
C ILE A 138 -2.12 10.06 -3.46
N ALA A 139 -3.32 10.02 -2.88
CA ALA A 139 -3.71 10.92 -1.80
C ALA A 139 -2.79 10.76 -0.58
N ALA A 140 -2.48 9.52 -0.18
CA ALA A 140 -1.61 9.24 0.96
C ALA A 140 -0.18 9.79 0.74
N VAL A 141 0.40 9.54 -0.43
CA VAL A 141 1.72 10.03 -0.82
C VAL A 141 1.72 11.56 -0.90
N PHE A 142 0.69 12.17 -1.48
CA PHE A 142 0.56 13.63 -1.58
C PHE A 142 0.53 14.30 -0.20
N LEU A 143 -0.28 13.78 0.73
CA LEU A 143 -0.37 14.31 2.09
C LEU A 143 0.99 14.20 2.82
N THR A 144 1.69 13.09 2.64
CA THR A 144 3.02 12.84 3.20
C THR A 144 4.06 13.81 2.62
N ALA A 145 4.08 13.98 1.31
CA ALA A 145 4.98 14.92 0.62
C ALA A 145 4.72 16.37 1.06
N ARG A 146 3.45 16.77 1.20
CA ARG A 146 3.09 18.10 1.69
C ARG A 146 3.59 18.33 3.11
N ALA A 147 3.49 17.34 3.99
CA ALA A 147 3.99 17.42 5.35
C ALA A 147 5.52 17.55 5.38
N ALA A 148 6.24 16.74 4.60
CA ALA A 148 7.70 16.81 4.48
C ALA A 148 8.18 18.20 4.01
N ARG A 149 7.51 18.78 3.00
CA ARG A 149 7.81 20.14 2.50
C ARG A 149 7.45 21.25 3.49
N ALA A 150 6.46 21.04 4.36
CA ALA A 150 6.12 22.00 5.40
C ALA A 150 7.17 21.98 6.52
N GLN A 151 7.63 20.79 6.91
CA GLN A 151 8.69 20.62 7.92
C GLN A 151 9.99 21.30 7.50
N SER A 152 10.40 21.17 6.23
CA SER A 152 11.63 21.78 5.72
C SER A 152 11.64 23.31 5.72
N LYS A 153 10.49 23.96 5.93
CA LYS A 153 10.40 25.43 6.06
C LYS A 153 10.54 25.91 7.50
N LEU A 154 10.54 24.99 8.46
CA LEU A 154 10.57 25.28 9.90
C LEU A 154 11.93 25.06 10.55
N GLY A 155 12.86 24.39 9.85
CA GLY A 155 14.27 24.23 10.24
C GLY A 155 15.15 25.13 9.40
#